data_AF-A0A530Z2H1-F1
#
_entry.id   AF-A0A530Z2H1-F1
#
_cell.length_a   1.000
_cell.length_b   1.000
_cell.length_c   1.000
_cell.angle_alpha   90.00
_cell.angle_beta   90.00
_cell.angle_gamma   90.00
#
_symmetry.space_group_name_H-M   'P 1'
#
loop_
_entity.id
_entity.type
_entity.pdbx_description
1 polymer ?
#
loop_
_entity_poly.entity_id
_entity_poly.type
_entity_poly.pdbx_seq_one_letter_code
_entity_poly.pdbx_strand_id
1 'polypeptide(L)'
;METLNVCIAAFNASDLTKCAPIGLSLEAWATILGMSTLAVLSLILRGFRLSFLGFTKFVSKAATQVRTLMFGSNEYPALCRAVWPLMEDNRRIFEDFGPKSGANHDYVRFDQTLWKASKNKIVENNRVIAELIRTGAKKIPTEDKISFDRWLSHIDAFEAHVENEAVDYRHNQFPKEVVDIVSRHA
;
A
#
# COMPACT_ATOMS: atom_id res chain seq x y z
N MET A 1 -2.99 9.46 -69.11
CA MET A 1 -2.17 8.21 -69.09
C MET A 1 -0.82 8.40 -69.77
N GLU A 2 -0.74 9.19 -70.84
CA GLU A 2 0.51 9.43 -71.57
C GLU A 2 1.63 10.08 -70.73
N THR A 3 1.28 11.05 -69.87
CA THR A 3 2.24 11.75 -68.98
C THR A 3 2.84 10.86 -67.89
N LEU A 4 2.11 9.83 -67.44
CA LEU A 4 2.59 8.89 -66.41
C LEU A 4 3.66 7.95 -66.97
N ASN A 5 3.46 7.46 -68.20
CA ASN A 5 4.43 6.60 -68.88
C ASN A 5 5.72 7.35 -69.19
N VAL A 6 5.63 8.64 -69.53
CA VAL A 6 6.81 9.50 -69.77
C VAL A 6 7.65 9.66 -68.50
N CYS A 7 7.02 9.82 -67.33
CA CYS A 7 7.78 9.96 -66.08
C CYS A 7 8.32 8.65 -65.52
N ILE A 8 7.63 7.52 -65.73
CA ILE A 8 8.19 6.21 -65.38
C ILE A 8 9.44 5.92 -66.23
N ALA A 9 9.40 6.24 -67.54
CA ALA A 9 10.55 6.09 -68.42
C ALA A 9 11.72 7.02 -68.02
N ALA A 10 11.44 8.27 -67.66
CA ALA A 10 12.46 9.23 -67.20
C ALA A 10 13.08 8.82 -65.85
N PHE A 11 12.28 8.29 -64.93
CA PHE A 11 12.75 7.76 -63.64
C PHE A 11 13.70 6.57 -63.83
N ASN A 12 13.34 5.62 -64.70
CA ASN A 12 14.21 4.49 -65.05
C ASN A 12 15.52 4.92 -65.74
N ALA A 13 15.49 6.06 -66.44
CA ALA A 13 16.67 6.64 -67.09
C ALA A 13 17.49 7.59 -66.18
N SER A 14 17.08 7.80 -64.93
CA SER A 14 17.70 8.75 -63.98
C SER A 14 17.81 10.20 -64.48
N ASP A 15 17.02 10.59 -65.49
CA ASP A 15 17.00 11.95 -66.05
C ASP A 15 15.62 12.58 -65.79
N LEU A 16 15.46 13.07 -64.56
CA LEU A 16 14.23 13.68 -64.07
C LEU A 16 13.97 15.09 -64.62
N THR A 17 14.91 15.65 -65.39
CA THR A 17 14.76 17.00 -65.99
C THR A 17 13.67 17.03 -67.07
N LYS A 18 13.36 15.86 -67.66
CA LYS A 18 12.28 15.68 -68.64
C LYS A 18 10.89 15.59 -68.03
N CYS A 19 10.81 15.50 -66.70
CA CYS A 19 9.57 15.55 -65.93
C CYS A 19 9.38 16.93 -65.31
N ALA A 20 9.21 18.00 -66.10
CA ALA A 20 8.69 19.23 -65.50
C ALA A 20 8.00 20.22 -66.45
N PRO A 21 7.01 20.99 -65.92
CA PRO A 21 6.59 20.98 -64.51
C PRO A 21 5.17 20.45 -64.34
N ILE A 22 4.97 19.57 -63.35
CA ILE A 22 3.75 19.68 -62.56
C ILE A 22 3.85 21.09 -61.96
N GLY A 23 3.04 22.04 -62.43
CA GLY A 23 3.22 23.51 -62.36
C GLY A 23 3.32 24.14 -60.97
N LEU A 24 4.29 23.69 -60.17
CA LEU A 24 4.56 24.11 -58.81
C LEU A 24 5.98 24.68 -58.78
N SER A 25 6.11 25.89 -58.25
CA SER A 25 7.41 26.53 -58.06
C SER A 25 8.29 25.72 -57.10
N LEU A 26 9.60 25.95 -57.15
CA LEU A 26 10.54 25.37 -56.18
C LEU A 26 10.12 25.68 -54.73
N GLU A 27 9.56 26.87 -54.50
CA GLU A 27 9.01 27.29 -53.21
C GLU A 27 7.79 26.45 -52.79
N ALA A 28 6.94 26.06 -53.73
CA ALA A 28 5.79 25.20 -53.44
C ALA A 28 6.24 23.79 -53.04
N TRP A 29 7.27 23.24 -53.69
CA TRP A 29 7.88 21.97 -53.27
C TRP A 29 8.53 22.05 -51.90
N ALA A 30 9.29 23.11 -51.63
CA ALA A 30 9.88 23.35 -50.32
C ALA A 30 8.82 23.44 -49.20
N THR A 31 7.69 24.11 -49.49
CA THR A 31 6.57 24.24 -48.55
C THR A 31 5.89 22.91 -48.29
N ILE A 32 5.63 22.09 -49.32
CA ILE A 32 5.01 20.77 -49.17
C ILE A 32 5.90 19.85 -48.34
N LEU A 33 7.21 19.82 -48.62
CA LEU A 33 8.17 19.02 -47.85
C LEU A 33 8.29 19.52 -46.40
N GLY A 34 8.30 20.85 -46.19
CA GLY A 34 8.30 21.45 -44.85
C GLY A 34 7.06 21.09 -44.03
N MET A 35 5.87 21.18 -44.62
CA MET A 35 4.62 20.84 -43.92
C MET A 35 4.51 19.33 -43.65
N SER A 36 4.97 18.50 -44.58
CA SER A 36 4.97 17.04 -44.42
C SER A 36 5.91 16.58 -43.31
N THR A 37 7.12 17.17 -43.23
CA THR A 37 8.09 16.85 -42.18
C THR A 37 7.60 17.28 -40.80
N LEU A 38 6.98 18.46 -40.67
CA LEU A 38 6.37 18.92 -39.42
C LEU A 38 5.21 18.00 -38.98
N ALA A 39 4.37 17.55 -39.91
CA ALA A 39 3.29 16.62 -39.61
C ALA A 39 3.81 15.28 -39.08
N VAL A 40 4.81 14.69 -39.74
CA VAL A 40 5.45 13.44 -39.30
C VAL A 40 6.13 13.60 -37.94
N LEU A 41 6.85 14.70 -37.72
CA LEU A 41 7.51 14.98 -36.44
C LEU A 41 6.47 15.13 -35.31
N SER A 42 5.34 15.78 -35.58
CA SER A 42 4.25 15.93 -34.60
C SER A 42 3.59 14.60 -34.23
N LEU A 43 3.45 13.68 -35.19
CA LEU A 43 2.93 12.33 -34.96
C LEU A 43 3.91 11.47 -34.15
N ILE A 44 5.20 11.55 -34.43
CA ILE A 44 6.24 10.87 -33.67
C ILE A 44 6.26 11.38 -32.23
N LEU A 45 6.23 12.70 -32.02
CA LEU A 45 6.21 13.30 -30.68
C LEU A 45 4.94 12.96 -29.87
N ARG A 46 3.77 12.91 -30.53
CA ARG A 46 2.51 12.46 -29.89
C ARG A 46 2.54 10.97 -29.55
N GLY A 47 3.04 10.13 -30.47
CA GLY A 47 3.23 8.70 -30.22
C GLY A 47 4.16 8.45 -29.04
N PHE A 48 5.28 9.18 -28.98
CA PHE A 48 6.26 9.06 -27.91
C PHE A 48 5.70 9.46 -26.53
N ARG A 49 4.86 10.51 -26.45
CA ARG A 49 4.19 10.90 -25.20
C ARG A 49 3.20 9.83 -24.71
N LEU A 50 2.41 9.23 -25.61
CA LEU A 50 1.47 8.16 -25.26
C LEU A 50 2.19 6.88 -24.84
N SER A 51 3.29 6.53 -25.52
CA SER A 51 4.12 5.38 -25.16
C SER A 51 4.84 5.56 -23.83
N PHE A 52 5.33 6.76 -23.51
CA PHE A 52 6.00 7.04 -22.22
C PHE A 52 5.02 7.03 -21.04
N LEU A 53 3.81 7.58 -21.21
CA LEU A 53 2.75 7.51 -20.19
C LEU A 53 2.22 6.08 -20.00
N GLY A 54 2.15 5.28 -21.06
CA GLY A 54 1.82 3.85 -20.96
C GLY A 54 2.92 3.04 -20.26
N PHE A 55 4.18 3.31 -20.61
CA PHE A 55 5.34 2.63 -20.04
C PHE A 55 5.53 2.96 -18.56
N THR A 56 5.37 4.22 -18.14
CA THR A 56 5.43 4.59 -16.71
C THR A 56 4.37 3.90 -15.86
N LYS A 57 3.14 3.75 -16.36
CA LYS A 57 2.09 2.96 -15.69
C LYS A 57 2.41 1.45 -15.66
N PHE A 58 2.99 0.91 -16.73
CA PHE A 58 3.38 -0.50 -16.78
C PHE A 58 4.52 -0.80 -15.82
N VAL A 59 5.54 0.06 -15.77
CA VAL A 59 6.68 -0.05 -14.86
C VAL A 59 6.22 0.09 -13.40
N SER A 60 5.28 0.98 -13.08
CA SER A 60 4.80 1.11 -11.68
C SER A 60 4.03 -0.14 -11.23
N LYS A 61 3.21 -0.72 -12.11
CA LYS A 61 2.44 -1.94 -11.83
C LYS A 61 3.37 -3.15 -11.68
N ALA A 62 4.36 -3.27 -12.58
CA ALA A 62 5.41 -4.29 -12.50
C ALA A 62 6.27 -4.13 -11.24
N ALA A 63 6.66 -2.91 -10.87
CA ALA A 63 7.42 -2.64 -9.64
C ALA A 63 6.63 -3.01 -8.38
N THR A 64 5.31 -2.76 -8.37
CA THR A 64 4.44 -3.17 -7.26
C THR A 64 4.31 -4.69 -7.19
N GLN A 65 4.11 -5.37 -8.32
CA GLN A 65 4.06 -6.83 -8.38
C GLN A 65 5.38 -7.48 -7.96
N VAL A 66 6.51 -6.99 -8.47
CA VAL A 66 7.85 -7.48 -8.12
C VAL A 66 8.14 -7.24 -6.64
N ARG A 67 7.72 -6.09 -6.08
CA ARG A 67 7.87 -5.82 -4.64
C ARG A 67 7.03 -6.77 -3.79
N THR A 68 5.77 -7.00 -4.15
CA THR A 68 4.89 -7.95 -3.43
C THR A 68 5.41 -9.38 -3.55
N LEU A 69 6.01 -9.74 -4.70
CA LEU A 69 6.54 -11.09 -4.95
C LEU A 69 7.90 -11.33 -4.27
N MET A 70 8.74 -10.29 -4.17
CA MET A 70 10.08 -10.38 -3.55
C MET A 70 10.06 -10.15 -2.03
N PHE A 71 9.11 -9.37 -1.51
CA PHE A 71 9.11 -8.93 -0.10
C PHE A 71 7.81 -9.24 0.67
N GLY A 72 6.82 -9.90 0.03
CA GLY A 72 5.49 -10.10 0.62
C GLY A 72 4.69 -8.80 0.70
N SER A 73 3.38 -8.90 0.90
CA SER A 73 2.56 -7.71 1.16
C SER A 73 2.95 -7.12 2.52
N ASN A 74 3.39 -5.85 2.54
CA ASN A 74 3.76 -5.11 3.77
C ASN A 74 2.58 -4.87 4.73
N GLU A 75 1.41 -5.44 4.45
CA GLU A 75 0.16 -5.11 5.11
C GLU A 75 0.03 -5.77 6.49
N TYR A 76 0.52 -7.01 6.66
CA TYR A 76 0.54 -7.68 7.97
C TYR A 76 1.59 -7.10 8.93
N PRO A 77 2.84 -6.86 8.50
CA PRO A 77 3.80 -6.09 9.29
C PRO A 77 3.30 -4.67 9.63
N ALA A 78 2.59 -4.00 8.72
CA ALA A 78 2.02 -2.69 8.99
C ALA A 78 0.93 -2.72 10.06
N LEU A 79 0.09 -3.76 10.07
CA LEU A 79 -0.87 -3.99 11.16
C LEU A 79 -0.15 -4.17 12.49
N CYS A 80 0.89 -5.01 12.53
CA CYS A 80 1.66 -5.27 13.75
C CYS A 80 2.32 -3.98 14.28
N ARG A 81 2.93 -3.16 13.40
CA ARG A 81 3.47 -1.84 13.77
C ARG A 81 2.43 -0.89 14.33
N ALA A 82 1.22 -0.89 13.80
CA ALA A 82 0.15 -0.01 14.28
C ALA A 82 -0.36 -0.43 15.67
N VAL A 83 -0.42 -1.73 15.93
CA VAL A 83 -0.91 -2.30 17.19
C VAL A 83 0.15 -2.24 18.29
N TRP A 84 1.43 -2.45 17.96
CA TRP A 84 2.54 -2.52 18.91
C TRP A 84 2.58 -1.38 19.96
N PRO A 85 2.53 -0.08 19.59
CA PRO A 85 2.62 0.99 20.58
C PRO A 85 1.44 0.99 21.56
N LEU A 86 0.24 0.58 21.14
CA LEU A 86 -0.95 0.50 22.01
C LEU A 86 -0.83 -0.67 22.99
N MET A 87 -0.32 -1.81 22.52
CA MET A 87 -0.06 -2.97 23.37
C MET A 87 1.02 -2.66 24.42
N GLU A 88 2.07 -1.96 24.02
CA GLU A 88 3.15 -1.53 24.90
C GLU A 88 2.68 -0.50 25.94
N ASP A 89 1.81 0.43 25.56
CA ASP A 89 1.16 1.35 26.51
C ASP A 89 0.32 0.60 27.54
N ASN A 90 -0.49 -0.38 27.10
CA ASN A 90 -1.25 -1.25 28.00
C ASN A 90 -0.34 -2.03 28.97
N ARG A 91 0.79 -2.54 28.48
CA ARG A 91 1.79 -3.23 29.31
C ARG A 91 2.31 -2.32 30.42
N ARG A 92 2.72 -1.09 30.07
CA ARG A 92 3.21 -0.09 31.04
C ARG A 92 2.16 0.24 32.09
N ILE A 93 0.93 0.52 31.66
CA ILE A 93 -0.18 0.80 32.58
C ILE A 93 -0.41 -0.37 33.55
N PHE A 94 -0.36 -1.61 33.06
CA PHE A 94 -0.54 -2.78 33.90
C PHE A 94 0.64 -3.00 34.86
N GLU A 95 1.87 -2.74 34.45
CA GLU A 95 3.06 -2.87 35.31
C GLU A 95 3.13 -1.81 36.42
N ASP A 96 2.70 -0.59 36.09
CA ASP A 96 2.72 0.55 37.00
C ASP A 96 1.55 0.52 38.00
N PHE A 97 0.35 0.18 37.53
CA PHE A 97 -0.90 0.33 38.30
C PHE A 97 -1.67 -0.98 38.50
N GLY A 98 -1.34 -2.05 37.78
CA GLY A 98 -2.09 -3.30 37.80
C GLY A 98 -1.93 -4.09 39.10
N PRO A 99 -2.85 -5.03 39.37
CA PRO A 99 -2.77 -5.89 40.54
C PRO A 99 -1.55 -6.81 40.44
N LYS A 100 -0.60 -6.67 41.38
CA LYS A 100 0.59 -7.52 41.46
C LYS A 100 0.30 -8.78 42.28
N SER A 101 0.24 -9.94 41.63
CA SER A 101 0.14 -11.24 42.28
C SER A 101 1.52 -11.75 42.72
N GLY A 102 2.01 -11.24 43.84
CA GLY A 102 3.27 -11.72 44.43
C GLY A 102 3.60 -10.98 45.71
N ALA A 103 3.69 -11.72 46.82
CA ALA A 103 4.05 -11.24 48.16
C ALA A 103 5.52 -10.81 48.30
N ASN A 104 6.11 -10.16 47.30
CA ASN A 104 7.51 -9.72 47.37
C ASN A 104 7.62 -8.26 47.84
N HIS A 105 8.50 -8.09 48.81
CA HIS A 105 8.55 -7.06 49.84
C HIS A 105 8.88 -5.62 49.41
N ASP A 106 8.87 -5.28 48.11
CA ASP A 106 9.08 -3.91 47.62
C ASP A 106 7.76 -3.22 47.28
N TYR A 107 6.79 -3.29 48.20
CA TYR A 107 5.43 -2.83 47.98
C TYR A 107 5.33 -1.30 47.93
N VAL A 108 5.32 -0.76 46.70
CA VAL A 108 4.46 0.40 46.43
C VAL A 108 3.03 -0.11 46.59
N ARG A 109 2.31 0.41 47.59
CA ARG A 109 0.92 0.03 47.90
C ARG A 109 0.12 0.04 46.60
N PHE A 110 -0.44 -1.11 46.21
CA PHE A 110 -1.39 -1.17 45.10
C PHE A 110 -2.51 -0.18 45.39
N ASP A 111 -2.57 0.88 44.61
CA ASP A 111 -3.61 1.90 44.73
C ASP A 111 -4.77 1.51 43.83
N GLN A 112 -5.81 0.99 44.47
CA GLN A 112 -7.03 0.56 43.78
C GLN A 112 -7.71 1.73 43.03
N THR A 113 -7.55 2.97 43.49
CA THR A 113 -8.11 4.16 42.85
C THR A 113 -7.36 4.46 41.56
N LEU A 114 -6.02 4.46 41.61
CA LEU A 114 -5.20 4.65 40.41
C LEU A 114 -5.41 3.53 39.40
N TRP A 115 -5.50 2.28 39.87
CA TRP A 115 -5.83 1.15 39.00
C TRP A 115 -7.19 1.36 38.31
N LYS A 116 -8.24 1.71 39.06
CA LYS A 116 -9.58 1.95 38.51
C LYS A 116 -9.57 3.07 37.46
N ALA A 117 -8.84 4.15 37.70
CA ALA A 117 -8.72 5.25 36.74
C ALA A 117 -7.96 4.82 35.46
N SER A 118 -6.88 4.06 35.62
CA SER A 118 -6.01 3.63 34.53
C SER A 118 -6.64 2.55 33.63
N LYS A 119 -7.56 1.72 34.16
CA LYS A 119 -8.29 0.70 33.37
C LYS A 119 -9.00 1.29 32.15
N ASN A 120 -9.52 2.52 32.26
CA ASN A 120 -10.21 3.19 31.15
C ASN A 120 -9.30 3.43 29.95
N LYS A 121 -8.01 3.72 30.21
CA LYS A 121 -7.03 3.90 29.13
C LYS A 121 -6.73 2.58 28.41
N ILE A 122 -6.64 1.48 29.17
CA ILE A 122 -6.51 0.13 28.60
C ILE A 122 -7.71 -0.20 27.70
N VAL A 123 -8.93 0.10 28.16
CA VAL A 123 -10.16 -0.11 27.36
C VAL A 123 -10.13 0.73 26.07
N GLU A 124 -9.76 2.01 26.15
CA GLU A 124 -9.61 2.86 24.96
C GLU A 124 -8.62 2.27 23.95
N ASN A 125 -7.42 1.91 24.41
CA ASN A 125 -6.40 1.29 23.57
C ASN A 125 -6.90 -0.05 22.98
N ASN A 126 -7.56 -0.88 23.78
CA ASN A 126 -8.12 -2.15 23.35
C ASN A 126 -9.18 -1.99 22.25
N ARG A 127 -10.05 -0.96 22.33
CA ARG A 127 -11.02 -0.67 21.27
C ARG A 127 -10.32 -0.33 19.95
N VAL A 128 -9.25 0.48 19.99
CA VAL A 128 -8.45 0.81 18.81
C VAL A 128 -7.75 -0.43 18.25
N ILE A 129 -7.15 -1.25 19.11
CA ILE A 129 -6.53 -2.53 18.73
C ILE A 129 -7.54 -3.45 18.05
N ALA A 130 -8.72 -3.62 18.65
CA ALA A 130 -9.77 -4.47 18.10
C ALA A 130 -10.22 -4.00 16.71
N GLU A 131 -10.36 -2.68 16.51
CA GLU A 131 -10.69 -2.12 15.20
C GLU A 131 -9.58 -2.36 14.17
N LEU A 132 -8.31 -2.18 14.54
CA LEU A 132 -7.17 -2.48 13.67
C LEU A 132 -7.14 -3.95 13.26
N ILE A 133 -7.38 -4.87 14.21
CA ILE A 133 -7.44 -6.31 13.94
C ILE A 133 -8.61 -6.65 13.03
N ARG A 134 -9.81 -6.12 13.30
CA ARG A 134 -11.02 -6.41 12.52
C ARG A 134 -10.91 -5.88 11.09
N THR A 135 -10.45 -4.63 10.92
CA THR A 135 -10.19 -4.04 9.59
C THR A 135 -9.05 -4.74 8.87
N GLY A 136 -8.05 -5.22 9.61
CA GLY A 136 -6.91 -5.97 9.13
C GLY A 136 -7.13 -7.47 8.95
N ALA A 137 -8.30 -8.02 9.29
CA ALA A 137 -8.50 -9.46 9.50
C ALA A 137 -8.12 -10.33 8.28
N LYS A 138 -8.34 -9.82 7.06
CA LYS A 138 -8.00 -10.52 5.81
C LYS A 138 -6.49 -10.63 5.57
N LYS A 139 -5.68 -9.84 6.28
CA LYS A 139 -4.23 -9.74 6.13
C LYS A 139 -3.49 -10.61 7.14
N ILE A 140 -4.18 -11.10 8.18
CA ILE A 140 -3.60 -11.94 9.22
C ILE A 140 -3.38 -13.35 8.65
N PRO A 141 -2.16 -13.91 8.73
CA PRO A 141 -1.88 -15.28 8.31
C PRO A 141 -2.77 -16.29 9.04
N THR A 142 -3.06 -17.41 8.38
CA THR A 142 -4.00 -18.42 8.94
C THR A 142 -3.47 -19.02 10.24
N GLU A 143 -2.16 -19.17 10.33
CA GLU A 143 -1.42 -19.67 11.50
C GLU A 143 -1.56 -18.76 12.73
N ASP A 144 -1.65 -17.44 12.53
CA ASP A 144 -1.74 -16.46 13.63
C ASP A 144 -3.19 -16.12 13.98
N LYS A 145 -4.15 -16.45 13.10
CA LYS A 145 -5.55 -16.03 13.22
C LYS A 145 -6.19 -16.41 14.56
N ILE A 146 -5.95 -17.62 15.05
CA ILE A 146 -6.50 -18.08 16.34
C ILE A 146 -6.00 -17.21 17.50
N SER A 147 -4.73 -16.79 17.47
CA SER A 147 -4.14 -15.94 18.51
C SER A 147 -4.79 -14.55 18.51
N PHE A 148 -5.03 -13.98 17.33
CA PHE A 148 -5.74 -12.70 17.19
C PHE A 148 -7.23 -12.80 17.58
N ASP A 149 -7.91 -13.90 17.24
CA ASP A 149 -9.31 -14.13 17.66
C ASP A 149 -9.41 -14.25 19.19
N ARG A 150 -8.45 -14.93 19.83
CA ARG A 150 -8.36 -14.98 21.30
C ARG A 150 -8.07 -13.62 21.91
N TRP A 151 -7.29 -12.77 21.22
CA TRP A 151 -7.05 -11.41 21.69
C TRP A 151 -8.31 -10.56 21.62
N LEU A 152 -9.08 -10.65 20.54
CA LEU A 152 -10.39 -9.99 20.43
C LEU A 152 -11.33 -10.46 21.55
N SER A 153 -11.39 -11.77 21.81
CA SER A 153 -12.21 -12.31 22.90
C SER A 153 -11.74 -11.83 24.28
N HIS A 154 -10.44 -11.68 24.50
CA HIS A 154 -9.88 -11.07 25.71
C HIS A 154 -10.29 -9.60 25.84
N ILE A 155 -10.22 -8.83 24.77
CA ILE A 155 -10.62 -7.41 24.75
C ILE A 155 -12.08 -7.25 25.16
N ASP A 156 -12.98 -8.00 24.50
CA ASP A 156 -14.42 -7.92 24.75
C ASP A 156 -14.74 -8.32 26.21
N ALA A 157 -14.09 -9.38 26.72
CA ALA A 157 -14.31 -9.85 28.08
C ALA A 157 -13.71 -8.92 29.15
N PHE A 158 -12.54 -8.33 28.89
CA PHE A 158 -11.94 -7.35 29.78
C PHE A 158 -12.81 -6.09 29.88
N GLU A 159 -13.28 -5.58 28.74
CA GLU A 159 -14.18 -4.42 28.71
C GLU A 159 -15.46 -4.68 29.51
N ALA A 160 -16.11 -5.84 29.31
CA ALA A 160 -17.28 -6.23 30.09
C ALA A 160 -17.00 -6.33 31.60
N HIS A 161 -15.81 -6.81 31.99
CA HIS A 161 -15.38 -6.85 33.39
C HIS A 161 -15.10 -5.45 33.97
N VAL A 162 -14.60 -4.52 33.17
CA VAL A 162 -14.40 -3.13 33.59
C VAL A 162 -15.75 -2.43 33.81
N GLU A 163 -16.74 -2.69 32.95
CA GLU A 163 -18.10 -2.16 33.09
C GLU A 163 -18.86 -2.80 34.26
N ASN A 164 -18.66 -4.09 34.47
CA ASN A 164 -19.29 -4.85 35.55
C ASN A 164 -18.30 -5.83 36.18
N GLU A 165 -17.80 -5.50 37.37
CA GLU A 165 -16.80 -6.32 38.10
C GLU A 165 -17.30 -7.75 38.43
N ALA A 166 -18.61 -8.02 38.35
CA ALA A 166 -19.19 -9.35 38.53
C ALA A 166 -19.01 -10.28 37.32
N VAL A 167 -18.65 -9.74 36.15
CA VAL A 167 -18.36 -10.55 34.95
C VAL A 167 -17.03 -11.27 35.15
N ASP A 168 -17.07 -12.60 35.15
CA ASP A 168 -15.87 -13.43 35.24
C ASP A 168 -15.19 -13.55 33.87
N TYR A 169 -13.97 -13.00 33.77
CA TYR A 169 -13.16 -13.08 32.55
C TYR A 169 -11.94 -14.02 32.68
N ARG A 170 -11.88 -14.86 33.72
CA ARG A 170 -10.74 -15.78 33.97
C ARG A 170 -10.45 -16.75 32.82
N HIS A 171 -11.44 -17.05 31.99
CA HIS A 171 -11.27 -17.91 30.81
C HIS A 171 -10.84 -17.15 29.54
N ASN A 172 -10.85 -15.81 29.59
CA ASN A 172 -10.50 -14.92 28.47
C ASN A 172 -9.26 -14.09 28.85
N GLN A 173 -8.19 -14.76 29.26
CA GLN A 173 -6.93 -14.11 29.61
C GLN A 173 -6.18 -13.64 28.36
N PHE A 174 -5.32 -12.65 28.54
CA PHE A 174 -4.50 -12.11 27.47
C PHE A 174 -3.62 -13.21 26.82
N PRO A 175 -3.69 -13.42 25.49
CA PRO A 175 -2.91 -14.43 24.80
C PRO A 175 -1.45 -13.98 24.66
N LYS A 176 -0.57 -14.52 25.52
CA LYS A 176 0.86 -14.13 25.59
C LYS A 176 1.60 -14.33 24.28
N GLU A 177 1.22 -15.33 23.51
CA GLU A 177 1.77 -15.65 22.19
C GLU A 177 1.67 -14.47 21.20
N VAL A 178 0.68 -13.59 21.38
CA VAL A 178 0.49 -12.44 20.50
C VAL A 178 1.60 -11.40 20.66
N VAL A 179 2.25 -11.33 21.82
CA VAL A 179 3.40 -10.44 22.04
C VAL A 179 4.54 -10.82 21.11
N ASP A 180 4.84 -12.12 21.01
CA ASP A 180 5.91 -12.65 20.17
C ASP A 180 5.56 -12.53 18.68
N ILE A 181 4.28 -12.67 18.32
CA ILE A 181 3.82 -12.47 16.94
C ILE A 181 3.98 -11.00 16.54
N VAL A 182 3.42 -10.07 17.30
CA VAL A 182 3.44 -8.65 16.96
C VAL A 182 4.86 -8.10 16.98
N SER A 183 5.68 -8.44 17.98
CA SER A 183 7.07 -7.95 18.08
C SER A 183 7.97 -8.43 16.93
N ARG A 184 7.77 -9.63 16.39
CA ARG A 184 8.52 -10.12 15.22
C ARG A 184 8.20 -9.38 13.92
N HIS A 185 7.02 -8.78 13.83
CA HIS A 185 6.52 -8.17 12.60
C HIS A 185 6.38 -6.64 12.66
N ALA A 186 6.47 -6.05 13.85
CA ALA A 186 6.49 -4.61 14.09
C ALA A 186 7.84 -4.01 13.65
#